data_AF-A0A5P1EHU2-F1
#
_entry.id   AF-A0A5P1EHU2-F1
#
_cell.length_a   1.000
_cell.length_b   1.000
_cell.length_c   1.000
_cell.angle_alpha   90.00
_cell.angle_beta   90.00
_cell.angle_gamma   90.00
#
_symmetry.space_group_name_H-M   'P 1'
#
loop_
_entity.id
_entity.type
_entity.pdbx_description
1 polymer ?
#
loop_
_entity_poly.entity_id
_entity_poly.type
_entity_poly.pdbx_seq_one_letter_code
_entity_poly.pdbx_strand_id
1 'polypeptide(L)'
;MKNVSDHSLLVALVIASALVAFHPALISSPPPPPPPPNHNTSSLFSPPISNPNPNISIRIMSKARVYTDVNVVRPKEYWDYESLVVQWGDQDDYEVVRKVGRGKYSEVFEGINTTNNEKCIIKILKPVKKKKIKREIKILQNLCGGTNIVKLLDIVRDQHSKTPSLIFEYVNSTDFKVLYPTLTDYDIRYYIYELLKALDYCHSQGIMHRDVKPHNVMIDHELRKLRLIDWGLAEFYHPGKEYNVRVASRYFKGPELLVDLQDYDYSLDMWSLGCMFAGMIFRKEPFFYGHDNHDQLVKIAKAASFMGKMGEKKE
;
A
#
# COMPACT_ATOMS: atom_id res chain seq x y z
N MET A 1 -32.63 -18.77 -13.31
CA MET A 1 -32.30 -18.62 -11.87
C MET A 1 -31.07 -19.46 -11.56
N LYS A 2 -29.87 -18.86 -11.49
CA LYS A 2 -28.65 -19.40 -10.84
C LYS A 2 -27.53 -18.35 -10.93
N ASN A 3 -26.83 -18.15 -9.80
CA ASN A 3 -25.50 -17.53 -9.62
C ASN A 3 -25.33 -16.00 -9.76
N VAL A 4 -26.27 -15.20 -9.27
CA VAL A 4 -26.02 -13.75 -9.02
C VAL A 4 -25.77 -13.46 -7.52
N SER A 5 -25.93 -14.44 -6.62
CA SER A 5 -25.93 -14.20 -5.17
C SER A 5 -24.56 -14.25 -4.47
N ASP A 6 -23.55 -14.92 -5.03
CA ASP A 6 -22.26 -15.10 -4.32
C ASP A 6 -21.28 -13.94 -4.57
N HIS A 7 -21.17 -13.45 -5.80
CA HIS A 7 -20.24 -12.38 -6.15
C HIS A 7 -20.62 -11.02 -5.54
N SER A 8 -21.93 -10.75 -5.40
CA SER A 8 -22.43 -9.54 -4.75
C SER A 8 -22.15 -9.53 -3.25
N LEU A 9 -22.22 -10.69 -2.59
CA LEU A 9 -21.96 -10.82 -1.15
C LEU A 9 -20.46 -10.70 -0.85
N LEU A 10 -19.60 -11.27 -1.68
CA LEU A 10 -18.15 -11.18 -1.54
C LEU A 10 -17.64 -9.74 -1.77
N VAL A 11 -18.26 -9.03 -2.71
CA VAL A 11 -17.96 -7.61 -2.98
C VAL A 11 -18.54 -6.71 -1.90
N ALA A 12 -19.75 -7.01 -1.42
CA ALA A 12 -20.27 -6.39 -0.22
C ALA A 12 -19.35 -6.66 0.98
N LEU A 13 -18.74 -7.84 1.13
CA LEU A 13 -17.78 -8.14 2.20
C LEU A 13 -16.45 -7.40 2.04
N VAL A 14 -15.91 -7.29 0.82
CA VAL A 14 -14.65 -6.59 0.53
C VAL A 14 -14.82 -5.07 0.63
N ILE A 15 -15.93 -4.52 0.13
CA ILE A 15 -16.24 -3.09 0.27
C ILE A 15 -16.74 -2.79 1.69
N ALA A 16 -17.49 -3.68 2.34
CA ALA A 16 -17.90 -3.51 3.75
C ALA A 16 -16.71 -3.64 4.70
N SER A 17 -15.74 -4.52 4.47
CA SER A 17 -14.52 -4.55 5.31
C SER A 17 -13.68 -3.29 5.14
N ALA A 18 -13.71 -2.66 3.95
CA ALA A 18 -13.16 -1.34 3.72
C ALA A 18 -14.01 -0.20 4.35
N LEU A 19 -15.34 -0.34 4.43
CA LEU A 19 -16.25 0.61 5.09
C LEU A 19 -16.31 0.45 6.62
N VAL A 20 -16.02 -0.74 7.17
CA VAL A 20 -15.88 -0.99 8.61
C VAL A 20 -14.69 -0.22 9.18
N ALA A 21 -13.70 0.13 8.34
CA ALA A 21 -12.64 1.08 8.70
C ALA A 21 -13.14 2.54 8.81
N PHE A 22 -14.34 2.86 8.31
CA PHE A 22 -14.98 4.18 8.38
C PHE A 22 -16.11 4.28 9.42
N HIS A 23 -16.39 3.22 10.17
CA HIS A 23 -17.30 3.33 11.30
C HIS A 23 -16.49 3.74 12.54
N PRO A 24 -16.74 4.91 13.16
CA PRO A 24 -16.24 5.14 14.50
C PRO A 24 -16.90 4.08 15.37
N ALA A 25 -16.13 3.07 15.77
CA ALA A 25 -16.61 2.08 16.70
C ALA A 25 -17.18 2.84 17.90
N LEU A 26 -18.47 2.60 18.18
CA LEU A 26 -19.02 2.72 19.51
C LEU A 26 -18.18 1.81 20.40
N ILE A 27 -17.09 2.35 20.92
CA ILE A 27 -16.31 1.74 21.98
C ILE A 27 -17.20 1.89 23.22
N SER A 28 -17.92 0.82 23.57
CA SER A 28 -18.33 0.65 24.96
C SER A 28 -17.06 0.53 25.78
N SER A 29 -16.69 1.64 26.42
CA SER A 29 -15.64 1.62 27.43
C SER A 29 -16.10 0.72 28.58
N PRO A 30 -15.23 -0.15 29.12
CA PRO A 30 -15.52 -0.79 30.40
C PRO A 30 -15.60 0.30 31.48
N PRO A 31 -16.47 0.15 32.51
CA PRO A 31 -16.64 1.17 33.53
C PRO A 31 -15.31 1.40 34.28
N PRO A 32 -15.00 2.64 34.68
CA PRO A 32 -13.78 2.93 35.42
C PRO A 32 -13.79 2.22 36.79
N PRO A 33 -12.61 1.80 37.30
CA PRO A 33 -12.52 1.24 38.63
C PRO A 33 -12.91 2.28 39.71
N PRO A 34 -13.43 1.83 40.86
CA PRO A 34 -13.87 2.74 41.92
C PRO A 34 -12.70 3.58 42.46
N PRO A 35 -12.95 4.82 42.89
CA PRO A 35 -11.91 5.69 43.42
C PRO A 35 -11.37 5.17 44.76
N PRO A 36 -10.08 5.40 45.06
CA PRO A 36 -9.51 5.07 46.37
C PRO A 36 -10.11 5.93 47.49
N PRO A 37 -10.12 5.46 48.75
CA PRO A 37 -10.74 6.17 49.86
C PRO A 37 -10.02 7.49 50.19
N ASN A 38 -10.83 8.52 50.41
CA ASN A 38 -10.41 9.88 50.78
C ASN A 38 -9.69 9.91 52.14
N HIS A 39 -8.47 10.43 52.14
CA HIS A 39 -7.89 11.09 53.32
C HIS A 39 -7.94 12.61 53.10
N ASN A 40 -8.75 13.27 53.92
CA ASN A 40 -8.76 14.73 54.09
C ASN A 40 -7.42 15.20 54.67
N THR A 41 -6.87 16.32 54.16
CA THR A 41 -6.82 17.62 54.89
C THR A 41 -6.18 18.76 54.09
N SER A 42 -6.80 19.94 54.22
CA SER A 42 -6.27 21.32 54.19
C SER A 42 -5.72 21.96 52.90
N SER A 43 -6.58 22.80 52.30
CA SER A 43 -6.40 24.20 51.88
C SER A 43 -5.04 24.70 51.36
N LEU A 44 -5.02 25.28 50.15
CA LEU A 44 -4.49 26.62 49.83
C LEU A 44 -4.85 27.01 48.37
N PHE A 45 -5.42 28.22 48.24
CA PHE A 45 -5.69 29.06 47.05
C PHE A 45 -5.41 28.55 45.62
N SER A 46 -6.46 28.55 44.78
CA SER A 46 -6.38 28.47 43.31
C SER A 46 -6.70 29.84 42.68
N PRO A 47 -5.97 30.31 41.65
CA PRO A 47 -6.41 31.42 40.79
C PRO A 47 -7.45 30.92 39.76
N PRO A 48 -8.22 31.82 39.11
CA PRO A 48 -9.36 31.40 38.29
C PRO A 48 -8.89 30.64 37.05
N ILE A 49 -9.49 29.47 36.86
CA ILE A 49 -9.39 28.67 35.65
C ILE A 49 -10.00 29.48 34.51
N SER A 50 -9.17 29.93 33.57
CA SER A 50 -9.64 30.38 32.26
C SER A 50 -10.35 29.21 31.58
N ASN A 51 -11.64 29.39 31.27
CA ASN A 51 -12.46 28.44 30.51
C ASN A 51 -11.67 27.87 29.32
N PRO A 52 -11.55 26.53 29.18
CA PRO A 52 -11.06 25.97 27.93
C PRO A 52 -12.10 26.27 26.85
N ASN A 53 -11.64 26.88 25.76
CA ASN A 53 -12.41 27.14 24.55
C ASN A 53 -13.16 25.86 24.12
N PRO A 54 -14.50 25.87 23.95
CA PRO A 54 -15.28 24.67 23.62
C PRO A 54 -15.10 24.18 22.16
N ASN A 55 -14.15 24.74 21.40
CA ASN A 55 -13.97 24.48 19.97
C ASN A 55 -12.62 23.81 19.61
N ILE A 56 -11.90 23.23 20.57
CA ILE A 56 -10.82 22.30 20.20
C ILE A 56 -11.49 20.96 19.92
N SER A 57 -11.88 20.72 18.67
CA SER A 57 -12.13 19.35 18.23
C SER A 57 -10.79 18.62 18.35
N ILE A 58 -10.61 17.83 19.41
CA ILE A 58 -9.47 16.93 19.52
C ILE A 58 -9.62 15.96 18.35
N ARG A 59 -8.91 16.20 17.25
CA ARG A 59 -8.88 15.27 16.13
C ARG A 59 -8.27 13.98 16.66
N ILE A 60 -9.11 12.97 16.86
CA ILE A 60 -8.66 11.64 17.25
C ILE A 60 -7.88 11.10 16.06
N MET A 61 -6.56 11.06 16.19
CA MET A 61 -5.69 10.50 15.17
C MET A 61 -5.95 9.01 15.02
N SER A 62 -6.11 8.55 13.78
CA SER A 62 -6.24 7.13 13.47
C SER A 62 -4.93 6.39 13.77
N LYS A 63 -5.06 5.13 14.16
CA LYS A 63 -3.93 4.20 14.36
C LYS A 63 -4.25 2.90 13.66
N ALA A 64 -3.22 2.29 13.08
CA ALA A 64 -3.30 0.96 12.52
C ALA A 64 -3.80 -0.02 13.58
N ARG A 65 -4.74 -0.89 13.20
CA ARG A 65 -5.28 -1.94 14.08
C ARG A 65 -4.30 -3.09 14.32
N VAL A 66 -3.36 -3.28 13.39
CA VAL A 66 -2.34 -4.33 13.41
C VAL A 66 -1.00 -3.72 13.08
N TYR A 67 0.09 -4.36 13.53
CA TYR A 67 1.47 -3.95 13.26
C TYR A 67 1.83 -2.50 13.65
N THR A 68 1.01 -1.90 14.52
CA THR A 68 1.03 -0.46 14.87
C THR A 68 2.41 0.02 15.29
N ASP A 69 3.05 -0.71 16.19
CA ASP A 69 4.29 -0.28 16.84
C ASP A 69 5.54 -0.95 16.28
N VAL A 70 5.44 -1.67 15.14
CA VAL A 70 6.57 -2.42 14.56
C VAL A 70 7.80 -1.52 14.37
N ASN A 71 7.64 -0.34 13.76
CA ASN A 71 8.78 0.57 13.56
C ASN A 71 9.16 1.34 14.83
N VAL A 72 8.31 1.39 15.85
CA VAL A 72 8.63 2.02 17.15
C VAL A 72 9.63 1.15 17.92
N VAL A 73 9.48 -0.18 17.84
CA VAL A 73 10.34 -1.14 18.54
C VAL A 73 11.59 -1.53 17.76
N ARG A 74 11.66 -1.22 16.45
CA ARG A 74 12.83 -1.49 15.61
C ARG A 74 13.94 -0.45 15.85
N PRO A 75 15.22 -0.82 15.68
CA PRO A 75 16.33 0.13 15.69
C PRO A 75 16.09 1.27 14.70
N LYS A 76 16.57 2.46 15.01
CA LYS A 76 16.36 3.66 14.18
C LYS A 76 16.84 3.45 12.74
N GLU A 77 17.95 2.73 12.56
CA GLU A 77 18.58 2.41 11.29
C GLU A 77 17.70 1.53 10.39
N TYR A 78 16.65 0.91 10.93
CA TYR A 78 15.69 0.11 10.19
C TYR A 78 14.80 0.98 9.29
N TRP A 79 14.29 2.11 9.81
CA TRP A 79 13.33 2.97 9.13
C TRP A 79 13.87 4.37 8.78
N ASP A 80 14.99 4.80 9.38
CA ASP A 80 15.66 6.07 9.05
C ASP A 80 16.48 5.96 7.76
N TYR A 81 15.77 5.86 6.64
CA TYR A 81 16.35 5.77 5.31
C TYR A 81 17.12 7.03 4.88
N GLU A 82 16.99 8.16 5.57
CA GLU A 82 17.75 9.37 5.23
C GLU A 82 19.24 9.19 5.55
N SER A 83 19.53 8.44 6.62
CA SER A 83 20.87 8.06 7.06
C SER A 83 21.53 6.97 6.21
N LEU A 84 20.78 6.26 5.35
CA LEU A 84 21.30 5.15 4.54
C LEU A 84 22.51 5.57 3.70
N VAL A 85 23.61 4.83 3.81
CA VAL A 85 24.77 4.88 2.92
C VAL A 85 24.63 3.77 1.88
N VAL A 86 24.49 4.16 0.60
CA VAL A 86 24.30 3.21 -0.50
C VAL A 86 25.68 2.73 -0.97
N GLN A 87 25.88 1.41 -0.95
CA GLN A 87 26.98 0.76 -1.64
C GLN A 87 26.59 0.60 -3.11
N TRP A 88 27.45 1.08 -4.01
CA TRP A 88 27.19 1.07 -5.45
C TRP A 88 27.96 -0.07 -6.10
N GLY A 89 27.26 -0.93 -6.84
CA GLY A 89 27.85 -1.91 -7.74
C GLY A 89 28.37 -1.27 -9.03
N ASP A 90 28.94 -2.11 -9.90
CA ASP A 90 29.41 -1.69 -11.23
C ASP A 90 28.26 -1.74 -12.25
N GLN A 91 28.06 -0.66 -12.99
CA GLN A 91 27.03 -0.63 -14.01
C GLN A 91 27.41 -1.47 -15.24
N ASP A 92 28.71 -1.64 -15.50
CA ASP A 92 29.22 -2.34 -16.69
C ASP A 92 28.99 -3.87 -16.59
N ASP A 93 28.62 -4.37 -15.40
CA ASP A 93 28.15 -5.74 -15.19
C ASP A 93 26.78 -6.01 -15.83
N TYR A 94 26.07 -4.98 -16.31
CA TYR A 94 24.69 -5.10 -16.81
C TYR A 94 24.50 -4.48 -18.20
N GLU A 95 24.07 -5.30 -19.15
CA GLU A 95 23.77 -4.85 -20.51
C GLU A 95 22.25 -4.72 -20.72
N VAL A 96 21.82 -3.61 -21.32
CA VAL A 96 20.41 -3.37 -21.69
C VAL A 96 20.08 -4.13 -22.96
N VAL A 97 19.06 -4.99 -22.90
CA VAL A 97 18.55 -5.73 -24.07
C VAL A 97 17.42 -4.94 -24.75
N ARG A 98 16.38 -4.60 -24.00
CA ARG A 98 15.21 -3.89 -24.55
C ARG A 98 14.45 -3.14 -23.47
N LYS A 99 13.75 -2.10 -23.89
CA LYS A 99 12.81 -1.39 -23.00
C LYS A 99 11.56 -2.21 -22.77
N VAL A 100 11.15 -2.35 -21.51
CA VAL A 100 9.94 -3.10 -21.12
C VAL A 100 8.89 -2.21 -20.44
N GLY A 101 9.27 -1.05 -19.93
CA GLY A 101 8.33 -0.18 -19.25
C GLY A 101 8.79 1.26 -19.11
N ARG A 102 7.82 2.15 -18.84
CA ARG A 102 8.07 3.56 -18.51
C ARG A 102 7.16 3.98 -17.37
N GLY A 103 7.76 4.39 -16.27
CA GLY A 103 7.06 4.96 -15.13
C GLY A 103 7.17 6.49 -15.09
N LYS A 104 6.45 7.09 -14.14
CA LYS A 104 6.59 8.53 -13.84
C LYS A 104 8.01 8.87 -13.38
N TYR A 105 8.61 7.99 -12.59
CA TYR A 105 9.90 8.21 -11.92
C TYR A 105 11.03 7.31 -12.42
N SER A 106 10.78 6.45 -13.41
CA SER A 106 11.78 5.51 -13.92
C SER A 106 11.54 5.14 -15.38
N GLU A 107 12.56 4.54 -15.97
CA GLU A 107 12.48 3.74 -17.20
C GLU A 107 12.96 2.33 -16.89
N VAL A 108 12.30 1.33 -17.46
CA VAL A 108 12.51 -0.08 -17.09
C VAL A 108 12.90 -0.86 -18.33
N PHE A 109 13.97 -1.65 -18.19
CA PHE A 109 14.55 -2.43 -19.27
C PHE A 109 14.74 -3.88 -18.83
N GLU A 110 14.57 -4.82 -19.77
CA GLU A 110 15.16 -6.15 -19.65
C GLU A 110 16.65 -6.01 -19.97
N GLY A 111 17.47 -6.67 -19.17
CA GLY A 111 18.91 -6.71 -19.34
C GLY A 111 19.49 -8.09 -19.03
N ILE A 112 20.80 -8.21 -19.18
CA ILE A 112 21.57 -9.40 -18.85
C ILE A 112 22.70 -8.97 -17.90
N ASN A 113 22.89 -9.72 -16.82
CA ASN A 113 24.10 -9.63 -16.02
C ASN A 113 25.23 -10.36 -16.77
N THR A 114 26.26 -9.64 -17.19
CA THR A 114 27.34 -10.16 -18.03
C THR A 114 28.30 -11.09 -17.28
N THR A 115 28.31 -11.04 -15.94
CA THR A 115 29.17 -11.89 -15.11
C THR A 115 28.67 -13.33 -15.02
N ASN A 116 27.36 -13.56 -15.13
CA ASN A 116 26.73 -14.87 -14.97
C ASN A 116 25.73 -15.24 -16.09
N ASN A 117 25.53 -14.37 -17.07
CA ASN A 117 24.58 -14.49 -18.17
C ASN A 117 23.11 -14.67 -17.75
N GLU A 118 22.73 -14.24 -16.55
CA GLU A 118 21.34 -14.28 -16.09
C GLU A 118 20.55 -13.04 -16.53
N LYS A 119 19.28 -13.24 -16.87
CA LYS A 119 18.36 -12.13 -17.16
C LYS A 119 18.06 -11.33 -15.90
N CYS A 120 17.98 -10.01 -16.05
CA CYS A 120 17.60 -9.09 -15.00
C CYS A 120 16.67 -7.99 -15.50
N ILE A 121 16.13 -7.22 -14.56
CA ILE A 121 15.40 -5.98 -14.84
C ILE A 121 16.22 -4.79 -14.35
N ILE A 122 16.48 -3.85 -15.25
CA ILE A 122 17.22 -2.62 -14.98
C ILE A 122 16.21 -1.48 -14.89
N LYS A 123 15.98 -0.96 -13.67
CA LYS A 123 15.13 0.21 -13.42
C LYS A 123 16.00 1.45 -13.29
N ILE A 124 16.13 2.22 -14.36
CA ILE A 124 16.85 3.49 -14.36
C ILE A 124 15.97 4.56 -13.74
N LEU A 125 16.44 5.19 -12.66
CA LEU A 125 15.67 6.21 -11.94
C LEU A 125 15.84 7.58 -12.61
N LYS A 126 14.72 8.23 -12.93
CA LYS A 126 14.71 9.61 -13.41
C LYS A 126 15.17 10.56 -12.31
N PRO A 127 15.59 11.80 -12.64
CA PRO A 127 15.95 12.80 -11.63
C PRO A 127 14.84 13.00 -10.59
N VAL A 128 15.07 12.49 -9.37
CA VAL A 128 14.18 12.61 -8.22
C VAL A 128 14.99 12.95 -6.96
N LYS A 129 14.32 13.44 -5.91
CA LYS A 129 14.98 13.76 -4.63
C LYS A 129 15.70 12.52 -4.09
N LYS A 130 16.98 12.65 -3.69
CA LYS A 130 17.80 11.58 -3.10
C LYS A 130 17.08 10.82 -1.97
N LYS A 131 16.31 11.54 -1.14
CA LYS A 131 15.46 10.98 -0.08
C LYS A 131 14.51 9.88 -0.58
N LYS A 132 13.91 10.04 -1.76
CA LYS A 132 13.02 9.03 -2.36
C LYS A 132 13.78 7.78 -2.80
N ILE A 133 14.97 7.96 -3.37
CA ILE A 133 15.83 6.86 -3.83
C ILE A 133 16.28 6.02 -2.63
N LYS A 134 16.79 6.68 -1.59
CA LYS A 134 17.19 5.99 -0.35
C LYS A 134 16.02 5.25 0.30
N ARG A 135 14.82 5.83 0.30
CA ARG A 135 13.61 5.18 0.83
C ARG A 135 13.29 3.90 0.08
N GLU A 136 13.24 3.95 -1.25
CA GLU A 136 12.94 2.78 -2.08
C GLU A 136 14.00 1.67 -1.87
N ILE A 137 15.28 2.03 -1.88
CA ILE A 137 16.37 1.09 -1.59
C ILE A 137 16.22 0.47 -0.21
N LYS A 138 16.01 1.29 0.83
CA LYS A 138 15.92 0.80 2.21
C LYS A 138 14.75 -0.15 2.41
N ILE A 139 13.60 0.17 1.82
CA ILE A 139 12.41 -0.68 1.86
C ILE A 139 12.69 -2.01 1.14
N LEU A 140 13.26 -1.98 -0.06
CA LEU A 140 13.61 -3.18 -0.82
C LEU A 140 14.62 -4.07 -0.08
N GLN A 141 15.62 -3.47 0.56
CA GLN A 141 16.59 -4.19 1.39
C GLN A 141 15.92 -4.87 2.59
N ASN A 142 15.05 -4.15 3.31
CA ASN A 142 14.33 -4.71 4.46
C ASN A 142 13.34 -5.81 4.07
N LEU A 143 12.75 -5.75 2.87
CA LEU A 143 11.77 -6.73 2.39
C LEU A 143 12.39 -7.88 1.59
N CYS A 144 13.69 -7.83 1.29
CA CYS A 144 14.38 -8.85 0.51
C CYS A 144 14.25 -10.23 1.17
N GLY A 145 13.96 -11.27 0.37
CA GLY A 145 13.67 -12.63 0.86
C GLY A 145 12.22 -12.84 1.32
N GLY A 146 11.42 -11.77 1.37
CA GLY A 146 9.99 -11.82 1.68
C GLY A 146 9.16 -12.58 0.65
N THR A 147 8.07 -13.19 1.11
CA THR A 147 7.15 -13.92 0.25
C THR A 147 6.56 -13.00 -0.82
N ASN A 148 6.77 -13.38 -2.09
CA ASN A 148 6.23 -12.68 -3.27
C ASN A 148 6.65 -11.21 -3.39
N ILE A 149 7.74 -10.80 -2.74
CA ILE A 149 8.38 -9.49 -2.94
C ILE A 149 9.43 -9.62 -4.03
N VAL A 150 9.49 -8.66 -4.95
CA VAL A 150 10.56 -8.62 -5.96
C VAL A 150 11.94 -8.48 -5.30
N LYS A 151 12.88 -9.30 -5.72
CA LYS A 151 14.25 -9.27 -5.23
C LYS A 151 15.04 -8.14 -5.89
N LEU A 152 15.53 -7.20 -5.07
CA LEU A 152 16.60 -6.28 -5.44
C LEU A 152 17.92 -7.05 -5.43
N LEU A 153 18.57 -7.15 -6.59
CA LEU A 153 19.83 -7.86 -6.78
C LEU A 153 21.03 -6.96 -6.56
N ASP A 154 20.98 -5.73 -7.07
CA ASP A 154 22.08 -4.78 -7.04
C ASP A 154 21.60 -3.33 -7.19
N ILE A 155 22.47 -2.38 -6.87
CA ILE A 155 22.25 -0.95 -6.94
C ILE A 155 23.47 -0.33 -7.64
N VAL A 156 23.30 0.06 -8.89
CA VAL A 156 24.39 0.58 -9.71
C VAL A 156 24.18 2.05 -10.02
N ARG A 157 25.25 2.72 -10.49
CA ARG A 157 25.18 4.12 -10.87
C ARG A 157 26.12 4.40 -12.02
N ASP A 158 25.58 5.06 -13.03
CA ASP A 158 26.33 5.50 -14.18
C ASP A 158 27.48 6.42 -13.76
N GLN A 159 28.69 6.12 -14.19
CA GLN A 159 29.87 6.83 -13.69
C GLN A 159 29.94 8.28 -14.19
N HIS A 160 29.35 8.59 -15.34
CA HIS A 160 29.38 9.94 -15.91
C HIS A 160 28.20 10.79 -15.41
N SER A 161 26.97 10.36 -15.69
CA SER A 161 25.74 11.07 -15.35
C SER A 161 25.35 10.98 -13.88
N LYS A 162 25.94 10.04 -13.13
CA LYS A 162 25.58 9.70 -11.74
C LYS A 162 24.11 9.26 -11.59
N THR A 163 23.49 8.80 -12.68
CA THR A 163 22.11 8.29 -12.69
C THR A 163 22.06 6.93 -12.01
N PRO A 164 21.27 6.75 -10.94
CA PRO A 164 21.17 5.48 -10.25
C PRO A 164 20.18 4.53 -10.93
N SER A 165 20.53 3.25 -10.92
CA SER A 165 19.70 2.16 -11.43
C SER A 165 19.56 1.07 -10.37
N LEU A 166 18.36 0.50 -10.27
CA LEU A 166 18.07 -0.63 -9.39
C LEU A 166 17.95 -1.88 -10.25
N ILE A 167 18.69 -2.94 -9.88
CA ILE A 167 18.71 -4.21 -10.60
C ILE A 167 17.82 -5.21 -9.86
N PHE A 168 16.90 -5.85 -10.57
CA PHE A 168 15.95 -6.80 -9.99
C PHE A 168 16.00 -8.16 -10.68
N GLU A 169 15.47 -9.18 -10.00
CA GLU A 169 15.16 -10.47 -10.63
C GLU A 169 14.24 -10.27 -11.85
N TYR A 170 14.50 -11.03 -12.92
CA TYR A 170 13.59 -11.10 -14.06
C TYR A 170 12.37 -11.97 -13.72
N VAL A 171 11.18 -11.48 -14.07
CA VAL A 171 9.92 -12.23 -13.97
C VAL A 171 9.34 -12.34 -15.37
N ASN A 172 9.02 -13.56 -15.82
CA ASN A 172 8.41 -13.81 -17.12
C ASN A 172 6.91 -13.48 -17.08
N SER A 173 6.58 -12.21 -16.92
CA SER A 173 5.21 -11.76 -16.69
C SER A 173 4.39 -11.67 -17.96
N THR A 174 3.13 -12.08 -17.92
CA THR A 174 2.13 -11.73 -18.94
C THR A 174 1.43 -10.42 -18.56
N ASP A 175 1.20 -9.53 -19.52
CA ASP A 175 0.46 -8.28 -19.28
C ASP A 175 -0.95 -8.57 -18.72
N PHE A 176 -1.33 -7.86 -17.65
CA PHE A 176 -2.58 -8.13 -16.94
C PHE A 176 -3.82 -7.95 -17.83
N LYS A 177 -3.80 -7.10 -18.86
CA LYS A 177 -4.93 -6.91 -19.78
C LYS A 177 -5.15 -8.14 -20.66
N VAL A 178 -4.11 -8.92 -20.88
CA VAL A 178 -4.17 -10.20 -21.60
C VAL A 178 -4.49 -11.32 -20.63
N LEU A 179 -3.85 -11.33 -19.45
CA LEU A 179 -3.97 -12.43 -18.48
C LEU A 179 -5.29 -12.42 -17.72
N TYR A 180 -5.72 -11.28 -17.16
CA TYR A 180 -6.89 -11.25 -16.26
C TYR A 180 -8.19 -11.76 -16.91
N PRO A 181 -8.48 -11.46 -18.19
CA PRO A 181 -9.65 -12.02 -18.87
C PRO A 181 -9.64 -13.55 -19.03
N THR A 182 -8.47 -14.20 -19.00
CA THR A 182 -8.32 -15.66 -19.16
C THR A 182 -8.36 -16.42 -17.83
N LEU A 183 -8.21 -15.73 -16.70
CA LEU A 183 -8.18 -16.37 -15.39
C LEU A 183 -9.51 -17.04 -15.05
N THR A 184 -9.41 -18.25 -14.52
CA THR A 184 -10.54 -18.95 -13.90
C THR A 184 -10.86 -18.36 -12.53
N ASP A 185 -12.03 -18.66 -11.97
CA ASP A 185 -12.37 -18.28 -10.59
C ASP A 185 -11.30 -18.76 -9.59
N TYR A 186 -10.78 -19.99 -9.77
CA TYR A 186 -9.72 -20.52 -8.94
C TYR A 186 -8.41 -19.73 -9.09
N ASP A 187 -8.04 -19.36 -10.31
CA ASP A 187 -6.83 -18.56 -10.53
C ASP A 187 -6.92 -17.17 -9.90
N ILE A 188 -8.09 -16.52 -9.98
CA ILE A 188 -8.31 -15.23 -9.33
C ILE A 188 -8.12 -15.38 -7.81
N ARG A 189 -8.75 -16.38 -7.17
CA ARG A 189 -8.57 -16.65 -5.74
C ARG A 189 -7.11 -16.92 -5.39
N TYR A 190 -6.43 -17.73 -6.21
CA TYR A 190 -5.03 -18.06 -6.02
C TYR A 190 -4.13 -16.82 -6.07
N TYR A 191 -4.20 -16.00 -7.13
CA TYR A 191 -3.33 -14.83 -7.25
C TYR A 191 -3.68 -13.71 -6.26
N ILE A 192 -4.95 -13.56 -5.88
CA ILE A 192 -5.33 -12.69 -4.76
C ILE A 192 -4.70 -13.16 -3.46
N TYR A 193 -4.72 -14.47 -3.18
CA TYR A 193 -4.08 -15.03 -1.99
C TYR A 193 -2.56 -14.85 -2.00
N GLU A 194 -1.90 -15.07 -3.14
CA GLU A 194 -0.46 -14.82 -3.29
C GLU A 194 -0.09 -13.34 -3.11
N LEU A 195 -0.95 -12.41 -3.55
CA LEU A 195 -0.77 -10.98 -3.30
C LEU A 195 -1.02 -10.61 -1.83
N LEU A 196 -2.01 -11.22 -1.18
CA LEU A 196 -2.26 -11.05 0.25
C LEU A 196 -1.05 -11.46 1.10
N LYS A 197 -0.34 -12.55 0.74
CA LYS A 197 0.91 -12.93 1.41
C LYS A 197 1.98 -11.84 1.31
N ALA A 198 2.13 -11.21 0.14
CA ALA A 198 3.09 -10.11 -0.03
C ALA A 198 2.73 -8.89 0.82
N LEU A 199 1.43 -8.55 0.87
CA LEU A 199 0.92 -7.42 1.66
C LEU A 199 1.06 -7.66 3.16
N ASP A 200 0.61 -8.82 3.66
CA ASP A 200 0.77 -9.17 5.07
C ASP A 200 2.25 -9.17 5.48
N TYR A 201 3.13 -9.73 4.63
CA TYR A 201 4.57 -9.68 4.88
C TYR A 201 5.07 -8.23 4.99
N CYS A 202 4.81 -7.36 4.01
CA CYS A 202 5.35 -6.00 4.08
C CYS A 202 4.71 -5.15 5.20
N HIS A 203 3.42 -5.37 5.50
CA HIS A 203 2.73 -4.75 6.63
C HIS A 203 3.33 -5.19 7.97
N SER A 204 3.62 -6.48 8.13
CA SER A 204 4.31 -7.03 9.31
C SER A 204 5.74 -6.49 9.49
N GLN A 205 6.36 -6.04 8.39
CA GLN A 205 7.65 -5.34 8.39
C GLN A 205 7.52 -3.82 8.57
N GLY A 206 6.33 -3.32 8.89
CA GLY A 206 6.06 -1.91 9.17
C GLY A 206 6.00 -1.03 7.90
N ILE A 207 5.75 -1.59 6.73
CA ILE A 207 5.83 -0.89 5.44
C ILE A 207 4.48 -0.94 4.73
N MET A 208 4.00 0.21 4.24
CA MET A 208 2.84 0.32 3.34
C MET A 208 3.34 0.43 1.90
N HIS A 209 2.72 -0.28 0.96
CA HIS A 209 3.11 -0.24 -0.46
C HIS A 209 2.64 1.06 -1.16
N ARG A 210 1.38 1.47 -0.92
CA ARG A 210 0.72 2.72 -1.37
C ARG A 210 0.57 2.92 -2.89
N ASP A 211 0.83 1.90 -3.69
CA ASP A 211 0.53 1.88 -5.14
C ASP A 211 0.20 0.47 -5.64
N VAL A 212 -0.58 -0.29 -4.86
CA VAL A 212 -1.06 -1.62 -5.27
C VAL A 212 -2.04 -1.44 -6.45
N LYS A 213 -1.73 -2.07 -7.58
CA LYS A 213 -2.52 -2.03 -8.82
C LYS A 213 -2.04 -3.14 -9.76
N PRO A 214 -2.81 -3.52 -10.81
CA PRO A 214 -2.45 -4.62 -11.71
C PRO A 214 -1.08 -4.47 -12.38
N HIS A 215 -0.70 -3.23 -12.71
CA HIS A 215 0.59 -2.93 -13.33
C HIS A 215 1.80 -3.22 -12.44
N ASN A 216 1.60 -3.29 -11.11
CA ASN A 216 2.65 -3.54 -10.13
C ASN A 216 2.62 -5.00 -9.61
N VAL A 217 1.84 -5.88 -10.25
CA VAL A 217 1.74 -7.30 -9.89
C VAL A 217 2.18 -8.12 -11.09
N MET A 218 3.40 -8.65 -11.01
CA MET A 218 3.99 -9.47 -12.07
C MET A 218 3.60 -10.92 -11.85
N ILE A 219 2.99 -11.54 -12.88
CA ILE A 219 2.53 -12.93 -12.82
C ILE A 219 3.15 -13.73 -13.95
N ASP A 220 3.96 -14.71 -13.57
CA ASP A 220 4.34 -15.82 -14.44
C ASP A 220 3.27 -16.91 -14.26
N HIS A 221 2.35 -16.99 -15.22
CA HIS A 221 1.19 -17.85 -15.11
C HIS A 221 1.53 -19.33 -15.30
N GLU A 222 2.56 -19.63 -16.09
CA GLU A 222 3.05 -20.99 -16.34
C GLU A 222 3.62 -21.60 -15.05
N LEU A 223 4.44 -20.83 -14.33
CA LEU A 223 5.03 -21.25 -13.06
C LEU A 223 4.15 -20.97 -11.84
N ARG A 224 2.99 -20.33 -12.04
CA ARG A 224 2.09 -19.82 -10.98
C ARG A 224 2.82 -18.94 -9.96
N LYS A 225 3.77 -18.11 -10.40
CA LYS A 225 4.54 -17.23 -9.51
C LYS A 225 4.06 -15.79 -9.60
N LEU A 226 3.97 -15.14 -8.44
CA LEU A 226 3.61 -13.73 -8.30
C LEU A 226 4.75 -12.94 -7.65
N ARG A 227 4.96 -11.71 -8.13
CA ARG A 227 5.82 -10.71 -7.48
C ARG A 227 5.12 -9.37 -7.42
N LEU A 228 5.10 -8.77 -6.22
CA LEU A 228 4.76 -7.37 -6.03
C LEU A 228 5.99 -6.50 -6.28
N ILE A 229 5.86 -5.55 -7.21
CA ILE A 229 6.95 -4.69 -7.70
C ILE A 229 6.67 -3.20 -7.44
N ASP A 230 7.65 -2.37 -7.76
CA ASP A 230 7.58 -0.89 -7.72
C ASP A 230 7.29 -0.28 -6.34
N TRP A 231 8.29 -0.37 -5.46
CA TRP A 231 8.25 0.14 -4.08
C TRP A 231 8.57 1.64 -3.97
N GLY A 232 8.61 2.39 -5.08
CA GLY A 232 9.02 3.80 -5.09
C GLY A 232 8.07 4.76 -4.35
N LEU A 233 6.80 4.36 -4.19
CA LEU A 233 5.81 5.09 -3.40
C LEU A 233 5.61 4.52 -1.99
N ALA A 234 6.23 3.40 -1.66
CA ALA A 234 6.12 2.78 -0.34
C ALA A 234 6.68 3.67 0.78
N GLU A 235 6.27 3.41 2.02
CA GLU A 235 6.68 4.17 3.20
C GLU A 235 6.63 3.34 4.48
N PHE A 236 7.51 3.68 5.43
CA PHE A 236 7.45 3.16 6.79
C PHE A 236 6.28 3.80 7.57
N TYR A 237 5.46 2.94 8.16
CA TYR A 237 4.38 3.36 9.04
C TYR A 237 4.89 3.70 10.45
N HIS A 238 4.42 4.82 10.99
CA HIS A 238 4.60 5.27 12.35
C HIS A 238 3.25 5.79 12.86
N PRO A 239 2.79 5.39 14.06
CA PRO A 239 1.55 5.88 14.65
C PRO A 239 1.55 7.41 14.78
N GLY A 240 0.44 8.05 14.42
CA GLY A 240 0.27 9.50 14.53
C GLY A 240 1.06 10.33 13.51
N LYS A 241 1.79 9.72 12.59
CA LYS A 241 2.44 10.43 11.47
C LYS A 241 1.42 10.74 10.38
N GLU A 242 1.45 11.97 9.89
CA GLU A 242 0.71 12.37 8.69
C GLU A 242 1.52 12.04 7.43
N TYR A 243 0.86 11.43 6.44
CA TYR A 243 1.42 11.04 5.17
C TYR A 243 0.81 11.82 4.01
N ASN A 244 1.62 12.04 2.97
CA ASN A 244 1.16 12.67 1.75
C ASN A 244 0.07 11.83 1.05
N VAL A 245 -1.08 12.43 0.75
CA VAL A 245 -2.21 11.76 0.08
C VAL A 245 -2.08 11.66 -1.45
N ARG A 246 -1.09 12.34 -2.04
CA ARG A 246 -0.81 12.33 -3.49
C ARG A 246 0.00 11.10 -3.91
N VAL A 247 -0.41 9.93 -3.42
CA VAL A 247 0.12 8.58 -3.73
C VAL A 247 -0.95 7.74 -4.40
N ALA A 248 -0.62 6.52 -4.83
CA ALA A 248 -1.47 5.64 -5.63
C ALA A 248 -1.94 6.20 -6.98
N SER A 249 -2.32 5.29 -7.87
CA SER A 249 -2.98 5.60 -9.14
C SER A 249 -4.48 5.82 -8.94
N ARG A 250 -5.09 6.78 -9.65
CA ARG A 250 -6.45 7.31 -9.37
C ARG A 250 -7.50 6.26 -9.01
N TYR A 251 -7.62 5.22 -9.84
CA TYR A 251 -8.69 4.21 -9.71
C TYR A 251 -8.54 3.31 -8.48
N PHE A 252 -7.37 3.33 -7.84
CA PHE A 252 -7.01 2.53 -6.67
C PHE A 252 -6.85 3.40 -5.41
N LYS A 253 -7.09 4.71 -5.49
CA LYS A 253 -7.04 5.59 -4.32
C LYS A 253 -8.15 5.23 -3.33
N GLY A 254 -7.76 4.98 -2.08
CA GLY A 254 -8.68 4.89 -0.94
C GLY A 254 -9.41 6.21 -0.69
N PRO A 255 -10.64 6.18 -0.13
CA PRO A 255 -11.39 7.39 0.21
C PRO A 255 -10.58 8.35 1.08
N GLU A 256 -9.75 7.83 2.00
CA GLU A 256 -8.84 8.61 2.85
C GLU A 256 -7.92 9.54 2.03
N LEU A 257 -7.44 9.10 0.86
CA LEU A 257 -6.61 9.93 -0.03
C LEU A 257 -7.44 10.98 -0.78
N LEU A 258 -8.72 10.70 -1.01
CA LEU A 258 -9.64 11.56 -1.77
C LEU A 258 -10.27 12.65 -0.90
N VAL A 259 -10.35 12.42 0.42
CA VAL A 259 -10.85 13.38 1.42
C VAL A 259 -9.75 14.03 2.27
N ASP A 260 -8.48 13.81 1.91
CA ASP A 260 -7.29 14.38 2.56
C ASP A 260 -7.09 13.97 4.04
N LEU A 261 -7.48 12.74 4.40
CA LEU A 261 -7.17 12.15 5.70
C LEU A 261 -5.74 11.60 5.69
N GLN A 262 -4.81 12.30 6.34
CA GLN A 262 -3.36 12.06 6.18
C GLN A 262 -2.78 11.01 7.14
N ASP A 263 -3.47 10.69 8.22
CA ASP A 263 -3.07 9.72 9.25
C ASP A 263 -3.49 8.28 8.91
N TYR A 264 -3.50 7.95 7.62
CA TYR A 264 -3.83 6.62 7.12
C TYR A 264 -2.74 5.58 7.39
N ASP A 265 -3.10 4.30 7.23
CA ASP A 265 -2.23 3.16 7.53
C ASP A 265 -2.26 2.09 6.43
N TYR A 266 -1.81 0.88 6.76
CA TYR A 266 -1.77 -0.31 5.92
C TYR A 266 -3.10 -0.63 5.21
N SER A 267 -4.24 -0.23 5.78
CA SER A 267 -5.57 -0.44 5.20
C SER A 267 -5.75 0.17 3.81
N LEU A 268 -4.95 1.18 3.46
CA LEU A 268 -4.93 1.78 2.13
C LEU A 268 -4.61 0.75 1.03
N ASP A 269 -3.67 -0.16 1.30
CA ASP A 269 -3.30 -1.21 0.36
C ASP A 269 -4.45 -2.22 0.20
N MET A 270 -5.24 -2.43 1.26
CA MET A 270 -6.40 -3.32 1.25
C MET A 270 -7.56 -2.75 0.41
N TRP A 271 -7.78 -1.43 0.45
CA TRP A 271 -8.69 -0.76 -0.47
C TRP A 271 -8.26 -0.99 -1.94
N SER A 272 -6.98 -0.77 -2.21
CA SER A 272 -6.40 -0.91 -3.54
C SER A 272 -6.53 -2.34 -4.08
N LEU A 273 -6.27 -3.35 -3.22
CA LEU A 273 -6.52 -4.76 -3.50
C LEU A 273 -8.00 -5.03 -3.80
N GLY A 274 -8.92 -4.45 -3.03
CA GLY A 274 -10.36 -4.57 -3.25
C GLY A 274 -10.79 -4.05 -4.62
N CYS A 275 -10.26 -2.90 -5.06
CA CYS A 275 -10.48 -2.37 -6.40
C CYS A 275 -9.98 -3.33 -7.50
N MET A 276 -8.79 -3.93 -7.33
CA MET A 276 -8.27 -4.93 -8.26
C MET A 276 -9.17 -6.16 -8.33
N PHE A 277 -9.53 -6.70 -7.16
CA PHE A 277 -10.34 -7.90 -7.06
C PHE A 277 -11.72 -7.70 -7.70
N ALA A 278 -12.39 -6.58 -7.40
CA ALA A 278 -13.64 -6.21 -8.04
C ALA A 278 -13.50 -6.10 -9.57
N GLY A 279 -12.40 -5.52 -10.06
CA GLY A 279 -12.12 -5.43 -11.49
C GLY A 279 -12.02 -6.79 -12.18
N MET A 280 -11.37 -7.76 -11.53
CA MET A 280 -11.22 -9.12 -12.05
C MET A 280 -12.55 -9.89 -12.07
N ILE A 281 -13.29 -9.95 -10.96
CA ILE A 281 -14.51 -10.76 -10.86
C ILE A 281 -15.68 -10.20 -11.68
N PHE A 282 -15.80 -8.88 -11.79
CA PHE A 282 -16.84 -8.24 -12.61
C PHE A 282 -16.41 -8.01 -14.05
N ARG A 283 -15.16 -8.37 -14.40
CA ARG A 283 -14.56 -8.10 -15.71
C ARG A 283 -14.74 -6.65 -16.15
N LYS A 284 -14.52 -5.73 -15.20
CA LYS A 284 -14.70 -4.28 -15.38
C LYS A 284 -13.47 -3.55 -14.88
N GLU A 285 -12.60 -3.19 -15.81
CA GLU A 285 -11.32 -2.56 -15.48
C GLU A 285 -11.20 -1.14 -16.07
N PRO A 286 -11.03 -0.10 -15.24
CA PRO A 286 -11.08 -0.11 -13.77
C PRO A 286 -12.51 -0.22 -13.23
N PHE A 287 -12.67 -0.75 -12.01
CA PHE A 287 -13.99 -0.91 -11.40
C PHE A 287 -14.66 0.44 -11.08
N PHE A 288 -13.92 1.33 -10.42
CA PHE A 288 -14.28 2.73 -10.19
C PHE A 288 -13.55 3.62 -11.20
N TYR A 289 -14.30 4.14 -12.17
CA TYR A 289 -13.75 4.95 -13.26
C TYR A 289 -14.13 6.43 -13.10
N GLY A 290 -13.36 7.16 -12.30
CA GLY A 290 -13.48 8.61 -12.12
C GLY A 290 -12.60 9.39 -13.10
N HIS A 291 -13.12 10.47 -13.67
CA HIS A 291 -12.35 11.33 -14.60
C HIS A 291 -11.23 12.11 -13.89
N ASP A 292 -11.47 12.50 -12.64
CA ASP A 292 -10.52 13.14 -11.73
C ASP A 292 -10.68 12.59 -10.31
N ASN A 293 -9.98 13.15 -9.32
CA ASN A 293 -10.07 12.66 -7.93
C ASN A 293 -11.43 12.94 -7.29
N HIS A 294 -12.13 14.01 -7.67
CA HIS A 294 -13.44 14.34 -7.14
C HIS A 294 -14.50 13.38 -7.70
N ASP A 295 -14.53 13.19 -9.02
CA ASP A 295 -15.43 12.21 -9.66
C ASP A 295 -15.11 10.78 -9.22
N GLN A 296 -13.85 10.45 -8.91
CA GLN A 296 -13.48 9.16 -8.31
C GLN A 296 -14.23 8.91 -7.00
N LEU A 297 -14.27 9.89 -6.10
CA LEU A 297 -15.02 9.80 -4.85
C LEU A 297 -16.53 9.66 -5.11
N VAL A 298 -17.06 10.38 -6.09
CA VAL A 298 -18.47 10.25 -6.52
C VAL A 298 -18.78 8.83 -7.02
N LYS A 299 -17.89 8.19 -7.81
CA LYS A 299 -18.11 6.80 -8.26
C LYS A 299 -18.14 5.83 -7.09
N ILE A 300 -17.26 6.03 -6.11
CA ILE A 300 -17.20 5.20 -4.90
C ILE A 300 -18.48 5.34 -4.09
N ALA A 301 -18.90 6.59 -3.80
CA ALA A 301 -20.11 6.87 -3.05
C ALA A 301 -21.37 6.29 -3.71
N LYS A 302 -21.50 6.40 -5.05
CA LYS A 302 -22.63 5.82 -5.79
C LYS A 302 -22.75 4.30 -5.61
N ALA A 303 -21.63 3.59 -5.60
CA ALA A 303 -21.64 2.14 -5.38
C ALA A 303 -21.98 1.79 -3.92
N ALA A 304 -21.43 2.53 -2.96
CA ALA A 304 -21.73 2.33 -1.52
C ALA A 304 -23.22 2.54 -1.22
N SER A 305 -23.83 3.61 -1.75
CA SER A 305 -25.26 3.89 -1.57
C SER A 305 -26.17 2.85 -2.20
N PHE A 306 -25.77 2.25 -3.33
CA PHE A 306 -26.53 1.16 -3.95
C PHE A 306 -26.53 -0.09 -3.08
N MET A 307 -25.41 -0.43 -2.44
CA MET A 307 -25.31 -1.58 -1.55
C MET A 307 -26.13 -1.39 -0.25
N GLY A 308 -26.15 -0.18 0.33
CA GLY A 308 -26.99 0.12 1.49
C GLY A 308 -28.48 -0.15 1.24
N LYS A 309 -28.99 0.27 0.08
CA LYS A 309 -30.39 0.04 -0.32
C LYS A 309 -30.73 -1.44 -0.60
N MET A 310 -29.74 -2.28 -0.90
CA MET A 310 -29.96 -3.72 -1.03
C MET A 310 -30.01 -4.45 0.32
N GLY A 311 -29.38 -3.88 1.36
CA GLY A 311 -29.49 -4.38 2.73
C GLY A 311 -30.87 -4.12 3.33
N GLU A 312 -31.42 -2.93 3.11
CA GLU A 312 -32.74 -2.52 3.62
C GLU A 312 -33.93 -3.26 2.98
N LYS A 313 -33.75 -3.86 1.80
CA LYS A 313 -34.81 -4.63 1.11
C LYS A 313 -34.91 -6.10 1.54
N LYS A 314 -34.15 -6.51 2.57
CA LYS A 314 -34.16 -7.87 3.12
C LYS A 314 -34.73 -7.97 4.55
N GLU A 315 -35.24 -6.88 5.09
CA GLU A 315 -36.09 -6.86 6.31
C GLU A 315 -37.56 -6.69 5.90
#